data_AF-A0A1Y1W7D4-F1
#
_entry.id   AF-A0A1Y1W7D4-F1
#
_cell.length_a   1.000
_cell.length_b   1.000
_cell.length_c   1.000
_cell.angle_alpha   90.00
_cell.angle_beta   90.00
_cell.angle_gamma   90.00
#
_symmetry.space_group_name_H-M   'P 1'
#
loop_
_entity.id
_entity.type
_entity.pdbx_description
1 polymer ?
#
loop_
_entity_poly.entity_id
_entity_poly.type
_entity_poly.pdbx_seq_one_letter_code
_entity_poly.pdbx_strand_id
1 'polypeptide(L)'
;MKFTALATLFLATISPLASAYPVQKADTVNCRSSPSTSGKVVKTYKKDADVKITCQVSGQNIQGNSLWDKTQDGCYVADYYIKTGKNGYVAEQCSGGGSSGGGGSSGGGSSGSAGPMTNDYPYKSNCGPVDKWNYFKCQCTSFAAWRINSRLGINFHNRYKGKAWGNANQWDDAARASGVKVDGTPTPGSIAQTNQGGGGFGHVAWVAKVSGNNVVIEEYNYRVRRGYGTRTVPKSAFNYIHLKN
;
A
#
# COMPACT_ATOMS: atom_id res chain seq x y z
N MET A 1 14.53 -58.45 -16.73
CA MET A 1 14.01 -57.63 -15.62
C MET A 1 14.70 -56.27 -15.71
N LYS A 2 13.98 -55.20 -16.04
CA LYS A 2 14.57 -53.85 -16.21
C LYS A 2 14.48 -53.12 -14.87
N PHE A 3 15.62 -52.83 -14.25
CA PHE A 3 15.72 -52.04 -13.03
C PHE A 3 15.69 -50.56 -13.40
N THR A 4 14.61 -49.87 -13.07
CA THR A 4 14.48 -48.42 -13.20
C THR A 4 15.09 -47.77 -11.96
N ALA A 5 16.20 -47.07 -12.13
CA ALA A 5 16.81 -46.25 -11.08
C ALA A 5 15.99 -44.97 -10.88
N LEU A 6 15.42 -44.80 -9.68
CA LEU A 6 14.82 -43.54 -9.22
C LEU A 6 15.93 -42.63 -8.70
N ALA A 7 16.31 -41.63 -9.47
CA ALA A 7 17.19 -40.55 -9.01
C ALA A 7 16.36 -39.57 -8.15
N THR A 8 16.52 -39.67 -6.83
CA THR A 8 16.00 -38.67 -5.89
C THR A 8 16.79 -37.37 -6.01
N LEU A 9 16.19 -36.37 -6.63
CA LEU A 9 16.70 -35.01 -6.69
C LEU A 9 16.54 -34.36 -5.30
N PHE A 10 17.63 -34.26 -4.54
CA PHE A 10 17.67 -33.40 -3.35
C PHE A 10 17.62 -31.94 -3.83
N LEU A 11 16.48 -31.27 -3.68
CA LEU A 11 16.44 -29.81 -3.78
C LEU A 11 17.15 -29.22 -2.56
N ALA A 12 18.40 -28.80 -2.73
CA ALA A 12 19.06 -27.94 -1.78
C ALA A 12 18.29 -26.61 -1.72
N THR A 13 17.59 -26.37 -0.61
CA THR A 13 16.93 -25.09 -0.35
C THR A 13 18.02 -24.03 -0.12
N ILE A 14 18.29 -23.22 -1.14
CA ILE A 14 19.15 -22.04 -1.02
C ILE A 14 18.41 -21.06 -0.11
N SER A 15 18.76 -21.01 1.17
CA SER A 15 18.31 -19.96 2.07
C SER A 15 18.98 -18.66 1.64
N PRO A 16 18.24 -17.56 1.38
CA PRO A 16 18.90 -16.28 1.17
C PRO A 16 19.73 -15.94 2.41
N LEU A 17 20.97 -15.52 2.20
CA LEU A 17 21.83 -14.99 3.27
C LEU A 17 21.16 -13.74 3.83
N ALA A 18 20.41 -13.89 4.92
CA ALA A 18 19.89 -12.77 5.68
C ALA A 18 21.10 -11.99 6.23
N SER A 19 21.39 -10.86 5.61
CA SER A 19 22.47 -10.00 6.06
C SER A 19 22.13 -9.48 7.46
N ALA A 20 23.08 -9.61 8.38
CA ALA A 20 22.96 -9.16 9.76
C ALA A 20 23.51 -7.73 9.87
N TYR A 21 22.74 -6.85 10.50
CA TYR A 21 23.09 -5.43 10.62
C TYR A 21 23.02 -4.99 12.08
N PRO A 22 24.03 -4.26 12.60
CA PRO A 22 24.08 -3.92 14.02
C PRO A 22 23.18 -2.71 14.37
N VAL A 23 22.62 -2.74 15.57
CA VAL A 23 21.95 -1.58 16.19
C VAL A 23 22.99 -0.54 16.61
N GLN A 24 22.87 0.72 16.17
CA GLN A 24 23.92 1.72 16.40
C GLN A 24 23.43 3.03 17.04
N LYS A 25 22.20 3.46 16.73
CA LYS A 25 21.69 4.79 17.14
C LYS A 25 20.87 4.81 18.43
N ALA A 26 20.93 3.74 19.22
CA ALA A 26 20.29 3.66 20.54
C ALA A 26 20.98 2.62 21.42
N ASP A 27 20.89 2.78 22.74
CA ASP A 27 21.36 1.78 23.71
C ASP A 27 20.49 0.52 23.71
N THR A 28 19.19 0.70 23.46
CA THR A 28 18.24 -0.38 23.20
C THR A 28 17.20 0.04 22.16
N VAL A 29 16.69 -0.91 21.38
CA VAL A 29 15.60 -0.69 20.43
C VAL A 29 14.54 -1.79 20.53
N ASN A 30 13.27 -1.39 20.51
CA ASN A 30 12.14 -2.31 20.58
C ASN A 30 11.77 -2.81 19.19
N CYS A 31 11.79 -4.13 19.04
CA CYS A 31 11.19 -4.85 17.93
C CYS A 31 9.71 -5.05 18.20
N ARG A 32 8.86 -4.59 17.28
CA ARG A 32 7.42 -4.46 17.51
C ARG A 32 6.61 -5.34 16.57
N SER A 33 5.39 -5.69 16.98
CA SER A 33 4.48 -6.54 16.19
C SER A 33 4.02 -5.92 14.87
N SER A 34 4.23 -4.62 14.68
CA SER A 34 3.87 -3.84 13.49
C SER A 34 4.92 -2.76 13.25
N PRO A 35 5.06 -2.21 12.04
CA PRO A 35 6.02 -1.14 11.72
C PRO A 35 5.56 0.23 12.26
N SER A 36 5.35 0.32 13.58
CA SER A 36 4.91 1.50 14.32
C SER A 36 5.30 1.36 15.79
N THR A 37 5.58 2.49 16.46
CA THR A 37 5.85 2.53 17.91
C THR A 37 4.65 2.16 18.77
N SER A 38 3.44 2.15 18.21
CA SER A 38 2.22 1.66 18.87
C SER A 38 2.09 0.13 18.84
N GLY A 39 2.91 -0.57 18.04
CA GLY A 39 2.93 -2.03 18.04
C GLY A 39 3.42 -2.59 19.37
N LYS A 40 2.91 -3.76 19.76
CA LYS A 40 3.34 -4.47 20.98
C LYS A 40 4.83 -4.78 20.87
N VAL A 41 5.58 -4.61 21.96
CA VAL A 41 6.99 -5.00 22.01
C VAL A 41 7.05 -6.52 22.02
N VAL A 42 7.67 -7.09 20.98
CA VAL A 42 7.90 -8.53 20.83
C VAL A 42 9.26 -8.90 21.40
N LYS A 43 10.27 -8.04 21.17
CA LYS A 43 11.66 -8.23 21.61
C LYS A 43 12.35 -6.89 21.76
N THR A 44 13.43 -6.83 22.52
CA THR A 44 14.30 -5.67 22.64
C THR A 44 15.74 -6.06 22.29
N TYR A 45 16.36 -5.33 21.38
CA TYR A 45 17.78 -5.50 21.03
C TYR A 45 18.62 -4.44 21.76
N LYS A 46 19.84 -4.82 22.17
CA LYS A 46 20.83 -3.89 22.74
C LYS A 46 21.66 -3.24 21.62
N LYS A 47 22.38 -2.17 21.96
CA LYS A 47 23.43 -1.60 21.09
C LYS A 47 24.40 -2.70 20.63
N ASP A 48 24.85 -2.58 19.38
CA ASP A 48 25.76 -3.50 18.70
C ASP A 48 25.21 -4.92 18.47
N ALA A 49 23.95 -5.20 18.85
CA ALA A 49 23.32 -6.47 18.54
C ALA A 49 23.02 -6.58 17.04
N ASP A 50 23.33 -7.74 16.47
CA ASP A 50 23.09 -8.05 15.07
C ASP A 50 21.61 -8.41 14.79
N VAL A 51 21.00 -7.66 13.88
CA VAL A 51 19.61 -7.84 13.45
C VAL A 51 19.58 -8.38 12.02
N LYS A 52 19.05 -9.60 11.85
CA LYS A 52 18.87 -10.22 10.53
C LYS A 52 17.58 -9.73 9.89
N ILE A 53 17.70 -8.98 8.80
CA ILE A 53 16.57 -8.40 8.08
C ILE A 53 16.06 -9.42 7.05
N THR A 54 14.78 -9.74 7.14
CA THR A 54 14.07 -10.62 6.19
C THR A 54 13.51 -9.84 5.01
N CYS A 55 12.94 -8.66 5.29
CA CYS A 55 12.42 -7.75 4.29
C CYS A 55 12.19 -6.37 4.91
N GLN A 56 11.93 -5.35 4.11
CA GLN A 56 11.68 -3.99 4.61
C GLN A 56 10.31 -3.44 4.18
N VAL A 57 9.63 -2.76 5.09
CA VAL A 57 8.28 -2.21 4.89
C VAL A 57 8.26 -0.73 5.26
N SER A 58 7.38 0.05 4.65
CA SER A 58 7.11 1.40 5.14
C SER A 58 6.23 1.38 6.39
N GLY A 59 6.52 2.26 7.34
CA GLY A 59 5.80 2.36 8.61
C GLY A 59 5.78 3.78 9.16
N GLN A 60 5.55 3.89 10.47
CA GLN A 60 5.58 5.17 11.17
C GLN A 60 6.93 5.86 10.95
N ASN A 61 6.91 7.15 10.62
CA ASN A 61 8.13 7.92 10.47
C ASN A 61 8.81 8.08 11.84
N ILE A 62 10.07 7.66 11.92
CA ILE A 62 10.96 7.83 13.06
C ILE A 62 12.12 8.72 12.61
N GLN A 63 12.19 9.94 13.15
CA GLN A 63 13.29 10.88 12.90
C GLN A 63 13.59 11.09 11.40
N GLY A 64 12.54 11.20 10.58
CA GLY A 64 12.64 11.39 9.13
C GLY A 64 12.72 10.11 8.31
N ASN A 65 12.88 8.93 8.93
CA ASN A 65 12.95 7.64 8.25
C ASN A 65 11.63 6.84 8.43
N SER A 66 10.99 6.46 7.33
CA SER A 66 9.75 5.66 7.32
C SER A 66 9.98 4.18 7.00
N LEU A 67 11.23 3.73 6.85
CA LEU A 67 11.59 2.36 6.57
C LEU A 67 11.64 1.55 7.88
N TRP A 68 11.08 0.35 7.85
CA TRP A 68 11.06 -0.60 8.96
C TRP A 68 11.52 -1.97 8.49
N ASP A 69 12.39 -2.58 9.26
CA ASP A 69 13.00 -3.86 8.98
C ASP A 69 12.21 -4.95 9.66
N LYS A 70 11.64 -5.87 8.87
CA LYS A 70 11.11 -7.12 9.42
C LYS A 70 12.28 -8.04 9.72
N THR A 71 12.43 -8.40 10.98
CA THR A 71 13.52 -9.24 11.46
C THR A 71 13.17 -10.73 11.32
N GLN A 72 14.17 -11.60 11.41
CA GLN A 72 13.95 -13.05 11.53
C GLN A 72 13.18 -13.45 12.81
N ASP A 73 13.16 -12.59 13.83
CA ASP A 73 12.37 -12.77 15.05
C ASP A 73 10.87 -12.47 14.85
N GLY A 74 10.43 -12.21 13.61
CA GLY A 74 9.02 -12.03 13.26
C GLY A 74 8.42 -10.68 13.65
N CYS A 75 9.26 -9.71 14.02
CA CYS A 75 8.88 -8.37 14.45
C CYS A 75 9.61 -7.28 13.66
N TYR A 76 9.19 -6.02 13.81
CA TYR A 76 9.64 -4.87 13.03
C TYR A 76 10.47 -3.91 13.88
N VAL A 77 11.63 -3.50 13.37
CA VAL A 77 12.48 -2.44 13.95
C VAL A 77 12.53 -1.27 12.96
N ALA A 78 12.56 -0.03 13.44
CA ALA A 78 12.73 1.10 12.53
C ALA A 78 14.17 1.14 11.99
N ASP A 79 14.30 1.20 10.67
CA ASP A 79 15.59 1.20 9.95
C ASP A 79 16.50 2.36 10.40
N TYR A 80 15.91 3.45 10.90
CA TYR A 80 16.65 4.55 11.52
C TYR A 80 17.73 4.10 12.52
N TYR A 81 17.46 3.05 13.30
CA TYR A 81 18.34 2.53 14.35
C TYR A 81 19.36 1.49 13.88
N ILE A 82 19.16 0.92 12.69
CA ILE A 82 19.98 -0.17 12.14
C ILE A 82 21.01 0.41 11.17
N LYS A 83 22.28 0.00 11.29
CA LYS A 83 23.34 0.45 10.38
C LYS A 83 23.40 -0.45 9.14
N THR A 84 22.57 -0.10 8.16
CA THR A 84 22.45 -0.82 6.88
C THR A 84 23.49 -0.41 5.84
N GLY A 85 24.20 0.71 6.07
CA GLY A 85 25.37 1.12 5.27
C GLY A 85 25.05 1.77 3.91
N LYS A 86 23.76 1.97 3.56
CA LYS A 86 23.29 2.66 2.35
C LYS A 86 22.02 3.47 2.62
N ASN A 87 21.81 4.56 1.89
CA ASN A 87 20.55 5.32 1.91
C ASN A 87 19.53 4.64 0.97
N GLY A 88 19.00 3.48 1.35
CA GLY A 88 18.05 2.72 0.53
C GLY A 88 17.77 1.32 1.06
N TYR A 89 16.93 0.58 0.33
CA TYR A 89 16.61 -0.80 0.66
C TYR A 89 17.87 -1.68 0.65
N VAL A 90 18.11 -2.40 1.74
CA VAL A 90 19.19 -3.40 1.87
C VAL A 90 18.67 -4.83 1.86
N ALA A 91 17.36 -4.99 2.05
CA ALA A 91 16.64 -6.24 1.80
C ALA A 91 15.45 -5.96 0.89
N GLU A 92 14.91 -7.01 0.27
CA GLU A 92 13.71 -6.92 -0.54
C GLU A 92 12.55 -6.24 0.21
N GLN A 93 11.70 -5.51 -0.51
CA GLN A 93 10.50 -4.96 0.08
C GLN A 93 9.64 -6.10 0.61
N CYS A 94 9.20 -6.01 1.86
CA CYS A 94 8.23 -6.92 2.47
C CYS A 94 6.98 -6.94 1.61
N SER A 95 6.96 -7.91 0.73
CA SER A 95 5.88 -8.30 -0.13
C SER A 95 5.77 -9.80 0.10
N GLY A 96 4.60 -10.41 -0.11
CA GLY A 96 4.68 -11.74 -0.71
C GLY A 96 5.63 -11.60 -1.90
N GLY A 97 6.76 -12.31 -1.83
CA GLY A 97 8.04 -11.91 -2.41
C GLY A 97 7.99 -11.54 -3.90
N GLY A 98 8.90 -10.66 -4.28
CA GLY A 98 9.19 -10.36 -5.67
C GLY A 98 10.61 -10.79 -6.01
N SER A 99 10.79 -12.07 -6.35
CA SER A 99 11.74 -12.41 -7.40
C SER A 99 11.19 -13.55 -8.25
N SER A 100 10.86 -13.16 -9.49
CA SER A 100 10.88 -13.95 -10.73
C SER A 100 10.45 -15.41 -10.66
N GLY A 101 9.29 -15.69 -11.26
CA GLY A 101 9.11 -16.94 -12.01
C GLY A 101 7.76 -17.61 -11.82
N GLY A 102 6.91 -17.49 -12.85
CA GLY A 102 6.05 -18.59 -13.28
C GLY A 102 4.82 -18.91 -12.44
N GLY A 103 3.66 -18.49 -12.95
CA GLY A 103 2.46 -19.32 -13.08
C GLY A 103 1.81 -19.86 -11.80
N GLY A 104 0.61 -19.36 -11.49
CA GLY A 104 -0.27 -20.05 -10.55
C GLY A 104 -1.34 -19.16 -9.96
N SER A 105 -2.46 -19.05 -10.67
CA SER A 105 -3.72 -18.55 -10.12
C SER A 105 -4.14 -19.39 -8.92
N SER A 106 -4.49 -18.76 -7.80
CA SER A 106 -5.71 -19.06 -7.00
C SER A 106 -5.80 -18.23 -5.72
N GLY A 107 -6.93 -17.54 -5.61
CA GLY A 107 -7.73 -17.23 -4.42
C GLY A 107 -7.08 -17.19 -3.03
N GLY A 108 -7.27 -16.05 -2.35
CA GLY A 108 -7.10 -15.94 -0.91
C GLY A 108 -7.32 -14.50 -0.45
N GLY A 109 -8.58 -14.12 -0.27
CA GLY A 109 -8.96 -12.82 0.26
C GLY A 109 -8.37 -12.60 1.66
N SER A 110 -7.80 -11.42 1.88
CA SER A 110 -7.57 -10.91 3.24
C SER A 110 -7.79 -9.40 3.23
N SER A 111 -8.99 -9.04 3.68
CA SER A 111 -9.35 -7.71 4.15
C SER A 111 -8.26 -7.21 5.11
N GLY A 112 -7.75 -5.99 4.93
CA GLY A 112 -7.10 -5.31 6.04
C GLY A 112 -6.08 -4.22 5.75
N SER A 113 -5.64 -3.97 4.52
CA SER A 113 -4.69 -2.87 4.30
C SER A 113 -4.91 -2.15 2.97
N ALA A 114 -5.26 -0.86 3.07
CA ALA A 114 -5.36 0.06 1.95
C ALA A 114 -3.98 0.43 1.36
N GLY A 115 -2.90 -0.18 1.85
CA GLY A 115 -1.52 0.16 1.53
C GLY A 115 -0.99 1.38 2.31
N PRO A 116 0.30 1.70 2.16
CA PRO A 116 0.91 2.82 2.85
C PRO A 116 0.39 4.17 2.34
N MET A 117 0.19 5.10 3.28
CA MET A 117 -0.14 6.50 2.99
C MET A 117 1.14 7.26 2.63
N THR A 118 1.46 7.32 1.34
CA THR A 118 2.67 7.97 0.83
C THR A 118 2.41 8.51 -0.57
N ASN A 119 3.18 9.52 -0.99
CA ASN A 119 3.08 10.01 -2.36
C ASN A 119 3.98 9.21 -3.32
N ASP A 120 3.57 7.98 -3.60
CA ASP A 120 4.16 7.06 -4.58
C ASP A 120 3.43 7.08 -5.93
N TYR A 121 2.57 8.07 -6.15
CA TYR A 121 1.88 8.29 -7.42
C TYR A 121 2.90 8.61 -8.54
N PRO A 122 2.91 7.86 -9.66
CA PRO A 122 3.96 7.95 -10.67
C PRO A 122 3.99 9.29 -11.42
N TYR A 123 2.88 10.04 -11.43
CA TYR A 123 2.80 11.32 -12.13
C TYR A 123 2.94 12.54 -11.21
N LYS A 124 3.38 12.37 -9.95
CA LYS A 124 3.47 13.44 -8.95
C LYS A 124 4.24 14.70 -9.36
N SER A 125 5.19 14.58 -10.29
CA SER A 125 5.97 15.69 -10.86
C SER A 125 5.77 15.87 -12.36
N ASN A 126 4.81 15.15 -12.96
CA ASN A 126 4.57 15.15 -14.41
C ASN A 126 3.05 15.28 -14.68
N CYS A 127 2.50 16.40 -14.23
CA CYS A 127 1.10 16.74 -14.49
C CYS A 127 0.90 17.15 -15.94
N GLY A 128 -0.29 16.91 -16.49
CA GLY A 128 -0.58 17.27 -17.87
C GLY A 128 -1.72 16.45 -18.46
N PRO A 129 -1.60 15.98 -19.72
CA PRO A 129 -2.67 15.28 -20.42
C PRO A 129 -3.02 13.96 -19.74
N VAL A 130 -4.01 13.26 -20.30
CA VAL A 130 -4.51 12.01 -19.76
C VAL A 130 -3.40 10.96 -19.55
N ASP A 131 -3.56 10.16 -18.51
CA ASP A 131 -2.75 8.98 -18.21
C ASP A 131 -3.28 7.73 -18.93
N LYS A 132 -2.64 6.58 -18.65
CA LYS A 132 -3.02 5.28 -19.22
C LYS A 132 -4.41 4.77 -18.79
N TRP A 133 -5.01 5.35 -17.75
CA TRP A 133 -6.37 5.02 -17.30
C TRP A 133 -7.42 5.97 -17.89
N ASN A 134 -6.98 6.89 -18.77
CA ASN A 134 -7.77 7.94 -19.41
C ASN A 134 -8.30 9.00 -18.43
N TYR A 135 -7.49 9.38 -17.44
CA TYR A 135 -7.74 10.50 -16.53
C TYR A 135 -6.61 11.53 -16.58
N PHE A 136 -6.92 12.82 -16.44
CA PHE A 136 -5.89 13.87 -16.41
C PHE A 136 -4.93 13.69 -15.22
N LYS A 137 -3.62 13.70 -15.50
CA LYS A 137 -2.59 13.50 -14.49
C LYS A 137 -2.67 14.55 -13.38
N CYS A 138 -2.34 14.14 -12.16
CA CYS A 138 -2.42 14.95 -10.94
C CYS A 138 -3.83 15.39 -10.53
N GLN A 139 -4.89 14.84 -11.15
CA GLN A 139 -6.26 15.01 -10.68
C GLN A 139 -6.66 13.90 -9.69
N CYS A 140 -7.72 14.15 -8.94
CA CYS A 140 -8.26 13.20 -7.96
C CYS A 140 -8.61 11.84 -8.59
N THR A 141 -9.26 11.84 -9.76
CA THR A 141 -9.66 10.63 -10.50
C THR A 141 -8.47 9.81 -10.97
N SER A 142 -7.42 10.45 -11.47
CA SER A 142 -6.18 9.78 -11.90
C SER A 142 -5.45 9.13 -10.73
N PHE A 143 -5.32 9.84 -9.60
CA PHE A 143 -4.72 9.27 -8.39
C PHE A 143 -5.53 8.11 -7.82
N ALA A 144 -6.86 8.24 -7.75
CA ALA A 144 -7.75 7.18 -7.30
C ALA A 144 -7.67 5.95 -8.22
N ALA A 145 -7.67 6.15 -9.55
CA ALA A 145 -7.49 5.08 -10.52
C ALA A 145 -6.15 4.36 -10.32
N TRP A 146 -5.06 5.10 -10.09
CA TRP A 146 -3.77 4.50 -9.78
C TRP A 146 -3.81 3.66 -8.50
N ARG A 147 -4.40 4.16 -7.41
CA ARG A 147 -4.55 3.42 -6.14
C ARG A 147 -5.34 2.13 -6.33
N ILE A 148 -6.44 2.17 -7.07
CA ILE A 148 -7.24 0.98 -7.39
C ILE A 148 -6.37 -0.06 -8.11
N ASN A 149 -5.67 0.34 -9.17
CA ASN A 149 -4.85 -0.57 -9.95
C ASN A 149 -3.68 -1.13 -9.15
N SER A 150 -2.97 -0.27 -8.41
CA SER A 150 -1.74 -0.65 -7.70
C SER A 150 -1.97 -1.39 -6.39
N ARG A 151 -3.08 -1.13 -5.69
CA ARG A 151 -3.39 -1.73 -4.38
C ARG A 151 -4.37 -2.88 -4.47
N LEU A 152 -5.32 -2.84 -5.41
CA LEU A 152 -6.34 -3.89 -5.55
C LEU A 152 -6.03 -4.90 -6.65
N GLY A 153 -5.10 -4.58 -7.56
CA GLY A 153 -4.80 -5.42 -8.73
C GLY A 153 -5.94 -5.45 -9.76
N ILE A 154 -6.80 -4.44 -9.75
CA ILE A 154 -7.95 -4.33 -10.66
C ILE A 154 -7.52 -3.53 -11.89
N ASN A 155 -7.79 -4.04 -13.09
CA ASN A 155 -7.62 -3.28 -14.33
C ASN A 155 -8.70 -2.20 -14.48
N PHE A 156 -8.62 -1.17 -13.64
CA PHE A 156 -9.58 -0.07 -13.59
C PHE A 156 -9.15 1.05 -14.52
N HIS A 157 -10.08 1.56 -15.31
CA HIS A 157 -9.87 2.68 -16.22
C HIS A 157 -11.22 3.40 -16.44
N ASN A 158 -11.22 4.53 -17.14
CA ASN A 158 -12.42 5.33 -17.42
C ASN A 158 -13.52 4.60 -18.23
N ARG A 159 -13.29 3.34 -18.62
CA ARG A 159 -14.25 2.45 -19.31
C ARG A 159 -14.47 1.14 -18.54
N TYR A 160 -14.20 1.12 -17.24
CA TYR A 160 -14.23 -0.10 -16.42
C TYR A 160 -15.59 -0.80 -16.51
N LYS A 161 -15.57 -2.12 -16.77
CA LYS A 161 -16.75 -2.96 -17.03
C LYS A 161 -17.70 -2.38 -18.11
N GLY A 162 -17.14 -1.72 -19.13
CA GLY A 162 -17.89 -1.17 -20.26
C GLY A 162 -18.70 0.10 -19.95
N LYS A 163 -18.57 0.69 -18.76
CA LYS A 163 -19.26 1.93 -18.38
C LYS A 163 -18.29 3.11 -18.39
N ALA A 164 -18.78 4.30 -18.77
CA ALA A 164 -18.02 5.53 -18.66
C ALA A 164 -18.04 6.01 -17.21
N TRP A 165 -16.87 6.11 -16.56
CA TRP A 165 -16.79 6.54 -15.15
C TRP A 165 -16.67 8.06 -15.01
N GLY A 166 -16.05 8.73 -15.99
CA GLY A 166 -16.09 10.18 -16.15
C GLY A 166 -15.48 10.95 -14.98
N ASN A 167 -16.07 12.10 -14.70
CA ASN A 167 -15.66 12.97 -13.61
C ASN A 167 -16.02 12.37 -12.25
N ALA A 168 -15.40 12.86 -11.18
CA ALA A 168 -15.57 12.29 -9.84
C ALA A 168 -17.04 12.26 -9.36
N ASN A 169 -17.85 13.26 -9.73
CA ASN A 169 -19.29 13.32 -9.46
C ASN A 169 -20.14 12.28 -10.21
N GLN A 170 -19.55 11.50 -11.12
CA GLN A 170 -20.23 10.46 -11.89
C GLN A 170 -19.82 9.05 -11.44
N TRP A 171 -18.81 8.93 -10.57
CA TRP A 171 -18.21 7.64 -10.21
C TRP A 171 -19.17 6.74 -9.43
N ASP A 172 -20.06 7.29 -8.60
CA ASP A 172 -21.03 6.49 -7.86
C ASP A 172 -22.10 5.90 -8.78
N ASP A 173 -22.64 6.69 -9.71
CA ASP A 173 -23.59 6.22 -10.72
C ASP A 173 -22.97 5.20 -11.67
N ALA A 174 -21.74 5.45 -12.13
CA ALA A 174 -20.99 4.51 -12.95
C ALA A 174 -20.67 3.21 -12.20
N ALA A 175 -20.31 3.30 -10.92
CA ALA A 175 -20.09 2.14 -10.06
C ALA A 175 -21.35 1.28 -9.96
N ARG A 176 -22.51 1.87 -9.64
CA ARG A 176 -23.79 1.17 -9.59
C ARG A 176 -24.11 0.51 -10.93
N ALA A 177 -23.95 1.23 -12.04
CA ALA A 177 -24.17 0.70 -13.39
C ALA A 177 -23.19 -0.42 -13.79
N SER A 178 -22.00 -0.47 -13.17
CA SER A 178 -20.99 -1.53 -13.30
C SER A 178 -21.20 -2.70 -12.32
N GLY A 179 -22.27 -2.69 -11.53
CA GLY A 179 -22.55 -3.70 -10.50
C GLY A 179 -21.55 -3.67 -9.33
N VAL A 180 -20.94 -2.51 -9.07
CA VAL A 180 -20.04 -2.27 -7.94
C VAL A 180 -20.86 -1.71 -6.79
N LYS A 181 -20.65 -2.24 -5.57
CA LYS A 181 -21.37 -1.81 -4.37
C LYS A 181 -21.01 -0.36 -4.04
N VAL A 182 -22.03 0.44 -3.76
CA VAL A 182 -21.92 1.82 -3.26
C VAL A 182 -22.80 2.01 -2.04
N ASP A 183 -22.23 2.40 -0.90
CA ASP A 183 -22.98 2.67 0.32
C ASP A 183 -22.30 3.72 1.23
N GLY A 184 -22.82 3.94 2.43
CA GLY A 184 -22.29 4.88 3.42
C GLY A 184 -21.29 4.28 4.43
N THR A 185 -20.84 3.04 4.22
CA THR A 185 -20.00 2.28 5.14
C THR A 185 -18.57 2.20 4.61
N PRO A 186 -17.64 3.03 5.10
CA PRO A 186 -16.28 3.00 4.59
C PRO A 186 -15.56 1.71 4.93
N THR A 187 -14.76 1.22 3.99
CA THR A 187 -13.74 0.19 4.24
C THR A 187 -12.37 0.69 3.77
N PRO A 188 -11.27 0.37 4.47
CA PRO A 188 -9.93 0.63 3.93
C PRO A 188 -9.80 0.02 2.53
N GLY A 189 -9.37 0.82 1.56
CA GLY A 189 -9.26 0.45 0.15
C GLY A 189 -10.52 0.68 -0.70
N SER A 190 -11.60 1.20 -0.12
CA SER A 190 -12.72 1.78 -0.88
C SER A 190 -12.39 3.17 -1.41
N ILE A 191 -13.21 3.67 -2.33
CA ILE A 191 -13.14 5.06 -2.81
C ILE A 191 -14.19 5.89 -2.10
N ALA A 192 -13.74 6.94 -1.39
CA ALA A 192 -14.60 8.00 -0.89
C ALA A 192 -14.96 8.92 -2.05
N GLN A 193 -16.24 9.09 -2.33
CA GLN A 193 -16.77 9.82 -3.48
C GLN A 193 -17.81 10.85 -3.05
N THR A 194 -17.79 12.03 -3.68
CA THR A 194 -18.81 13.06 -3.53
C THR A 194 -19.07 13.78 -4.85
N ASN A 195 -20.34 14.18 -5.05
CA ASN A 195 -20.76 14.98 -6.20
C ASN A 195 -20.44 16.47 -6.02
N GLN A 196 -20.12 16.89 -4.80
CA GLN A 196 -19.88 18.28 -4.44
C GLN A 196 -18.41 18.67 -4.57
N GLY A 197 -18.16 19.96 -4.79
CA GLY A 197 -16.81 20.53 -4.88
C GLY A 197 -16.19 20.45 -6.27
N GLY A 198 -14.91 20.84 -6.36
CA GLY A 198 -14.15 20.76 -7.61
C GLY A 198 -14.74 21.56 -8.77
N GLY A 199 -15.51 22.62 -8.52
CA GLY A 199 -16.19 23.39 -9.57
C GLY A 199 -17.33 22.64 -10.26
N GLY A 200 -17.93 21.65 -9.60
CA GLY A 200 -19.03 20.83 -10.14
C GLY A 200 -18.59 19.47 -10.69
N PHE A 201 -17.28 19.19 -10.72
CA PHE A 201 -16.74 17.88 -11.13
C PHE A 201 -16.74 16.83 -10.02
N GLY A 202 -17.11 17.19 -8.79
CA GLY A 202 -17.06 16.34 -7.62
C GLY A 202 -15.64 16.06 -7.13
N HIS A 203 -15.50 15.09 -6.24
CA HIS A 203 -14.20 14.66 -5.72
C HIS A 203 -14.19 13.17 -5.37
N VAL A 204 -13.04 12.52 -5.62
CA VAL A 204 -12.78 11.14 -5.20
C VAL A 204 -11.45 11.04 -4.45
N ALA A 205 -11.40 10.18 -3.45
CA ALA A 205 -10.24 9.93 -2.62
C ALA A 205 -10.14 8.45 -2.23
N TRP A 206 -8.92 7.99 -1.94
CA TRP A 206 -8.67 6.63 -1.48
C TRP A 206 -8.84 6.54 0.03
N VAL A 207 -9.64 5.60 0.54
CA VAL A 207 -9.81 5.39 1.98
C VAL A 207 -8.63 4.60 2.51
N ALA A 208 -7.70 5.27 3.18
CA ALA A 208 -6.52 4.63 3.76
C ALA A 208 -6.82 3.93 5.10
N LYS A 209 -7.68 4.54 5.93
CA LYS A 209 -8.02 4.02 7.25
C LYS A 209 -9.43 4.44 7.66
N VAL A 210 -10.10 3.58 8.43
CA VAL A 210 -11.36 3.89 9.11
C VAL A 210 -11.11 3.86 10.61
N SER A 211 -11.60 4.88 11.33
CA SER A 211 -11.42 5.02 12.77
C SER A 211 -12.69 5.59 13.40
N GLY A 212 -13.55 4.71 13.90
CA GLY A 212 -14.85 5.08 14.46
C GLY A 212 -15.73 5.77 13.42
N ASN A 213 -16.13 7.02 13.69
CA ASN A 213 -16.96 7.82 12.78
C ASN A 213 -16.16 8.64 11.76
N ASN A 214 -14.84 8.46 11.72
CA ASN A 214 -13.97 9.17 10.80
C ASN A 214 -13.27 8.22 9.82
N VAL A 215 -12.90 8.78 8.67
CA VAL A 215 -12.06 8.14 7.67
C VAL A 215 -10.83 8.99 7.42
N VAL A 216 -9.69 8.33 7.25
CA VAL A 216 -8.45 8.95 6.76
C VAL A 216 -8.37 8.66 5.28
N ILE A 217 -8.30 9.72 4.47
CA ILE A 217 -8.28 9.65 3.02
C ILE A 217 -6.95 10.15 2.46
N GLU A 218 -6.51 9.53 1.36
CA GLU A 218 -5.45 10.03 0.48
C GLU A 218 -6.11 10.62 -0.77
N GLU A 219 -5.67 11.80 -1.19
CA GLU A 219 -6.28 12.51 -2.29
C GLU A 219 -5.27 13.35 -3.06
N TYR A 220 -5.67 13.76 -4.27
CA TYR A 220 -4.92 14.67 -5.11
C TYR A 220 -5.78 15.86 -5.51
N ASN A 221 -5.14 17.02 -5.66
CA ASN A 221 -5.78 18.25 -6.14
C ASN A 221 -6.98 18.74 -5.32
N TYR A 222 -6.95 18.52 -3.99
CA TYR A 222 -7.96 19.07 -3.07
C TYR A 222 -7.47 20.36 -2.40
N ARG A 223 -6.54 20.28 -1.45
CA ARG A 223 -5.91 21.45 -0.78
C ARG A 223 -4.66 21.95 -1.48
N VAL A 224 -3.90 21.03 -2.08
CA VAL A 224 -2.68 21.35 -2.82
C VAL A 224 -3.00 21.20 -4.29
N ARG A 225 -2.92 22.31 -5.04
CA ARG A 225 -3.15 22.30 -6.49
C ARG A 225 -2.24 21.28 -7.15
N ARG A 226 -2.83 20.28 -7.82
CA ARG A 226 -2.15 19.16 -8.48
C ARG A 226 -1.19 18.40 -7.55
N GLY A 227 -1.45 18.40 -6.25
CA GLY A 227 -0.58 17.79 -5.24
C GLY A 227 -1.32 16.78 -4.37
N TYR A 228 -0.51 15.93 -3.73
CA TYR A 228 -0.96 14.93 -2.76
C TYR A 228 -1.36 15.58 -1.44
N GLY A 229 -2.38 15.03 -0.80
CA GLY A 229 -2.77 15.39 0.55
C GLY A 229 -3.39 14.21 1.28
N THR A 230 -3.46 14.34 2.61
CA THR A 230 -4.25 13.46 3.45
C THR A 230 -5.17 14.29 4.34
N ARG A 231 -6.32 13.73 4.68
CA ARG A 231 -7.27 14.33 5.64
C ARG A 231 -7.96 13.27 6.46
N THR A 232 -8.31 13.64 7.69
CA THR A 232 -9.30 12.93 8.50
C THR A 232 -10.62 13.68 8.40
N VAL A 233 -11.69 12.97 8.03
CA VAL A 233 -13.01 13.55 7.76
C VAL A 233 -14.11 12.66 8.35
N PRO A 234 -15.28 13.21 8.69
CA PRO A 234 -16.44 12.40 9.08
C PRO A 234 -16.80 11.43 7.96
N LYS A 235 -17.11 10.19 8.30
CA LYS A 235 -17.49 9.19 7.30
C LYS A 235 -18.75 9.56 6.52
N SER A 236 -19.62 10.40 7.09
CA SER A 236 -20.83 10.92 6.45
C SER A 236 -20.56 11.91 5.31
N ALA A 237 -19.31 12.36 5.11
CA ALA A 237 -18.98 13.32 4.06
C ALA A 237 -18.94 12.71 2.65
N PHE A 238 -18.99 11.38 2.52
CA PHE A 238 -18.80 10.67 1.26
C PHE A 238 -19.72 9.46 1.14
N ASN A 239 -19.98 9.08 -0.10
CA ASN A 239 -20.36 7.72 -0.47
C ASN A 239 -19.09 6.86 -0.64
N TYR A 240 -19.19 5.55 -0.45
CA TYR A 240 -18.06 4.63 -0.56
C TYR A 240 -18.29 3.61 -1.66
N ILE A 241 -17.35 3.54 -2.60
CA ILE A 241 -17.38 2.60 -3.72
C ILE A 241 -16.43 1.44 -3.42
N HIS A 242 -16.97 0.21 -3.42
CA HIS A 242 -16.26 -1.01 -3.02
C HIS A 242 -15.90 -1.86 -4.25
N LEU A 243 -14.72 -1.62 -4.82
CA LEU A 243 -14.26 -2.31 -6.02
C LEU A 243 -13.75 -3.75 -5.75
N LYS A 244 -13.51 -4.08 -4.49
CA LYS A 244 -13.18 -5.43 -4.02
C LYS A 244 -14.13 -5.78 -2.88
N ASN A 245 -14.82 -6.91 -3.03
CA ASN A 245 -15.77 -7.43 -2.05
C ASN A 245 -15.04 -8.01 -0.83
#